data_AF-A0A521YB49-F1
#
_entry.id   AF-A0A521YB49-F1
#
_cell.length_a   1.000
_cell.length_b   1.000
_cell.length_c   1.000
_cell.angle_alpha   90.00
_cell.angle_beta   90.00
_cell.angle_gamma   90.00
#
_symmetry.space_group_name_H-M   'P 1'
#
loop_
_entity.id
_entity.type
_entity.pdbx_description
1 polymer ?
#
loop_
_entity_poly.entity_id
_entity_poly.type
_entity_poly.pdbx_seq_one_letter_code
_entity_poly.pdbx_strand_id
1 'polypeptide(L)'
;MKFYRHWSLTAKLTFLYTLSVSALFLIATFLWSYSLVGGLLQIGTNFGIEEILLVQNIMKAHPDNPVMLKQEVTWVLTRWDSQDSAYYIRILDHDQHLVMETPGMNSELHKQLFP
;
A
#
# COMPACT_ATOMS: atom_id res chain seq x y z
N MET A 1 32.76 52.05 -2.01
CA MET A 1 32.00 52.24 -0.75
C MET A 1 31.45 50.88 -0.32
N LYS A 2 32.09 50.19 0.63
CA LYS A 2 31.61 48.90 1.17
C LYS A 2 30.56 49.21 2.25
N PHE A 3 29.28 49.01 1.95
CA PHE A 3 28.21 49.13 2.93
C PHE A 3 28.27 47.93 3.89
N TYR A 4 28.93 48.11 5.05
CA TYR A 4 28.71 47.22 6.19
C TYR A 4 27.38 47.62 6.83
N ARG A 5 26.30 47.00 6.33
CA ARG A 5 24.96 47.13 6.90
C ARG A 5 24.97 46.40 8.25
N HIS A 6 25.14 47.16 9.33
CA HIS A 6 25.04 46.64 10.69
C HIS A 6 23.62 46.09 10.90
N TRP A 7 23.49 44.77 10.80
CA TRP A 7 22.27 44.08 11.20
C TRP A 7 22.05 44.28 12.70
N SER A 8 20.83 44.64 13.09
CA SER A 8 20.43 44.62 14.49
C SER A 8 20.65 43.21 15.06
N LEU A 9 21.19 43.13 16.28
CA LEU A 9 21.36 41.88 17.03
C LEU A 9 20.06 41.07 17.08
N THR A 10 18.92 41.76 17.17
CA THR A 10 17.58 41.14 17.13
C THR A 10 17.31 40.48 15.78
N ALA A 11 17.63 41.14 14.66
CA ALA A 11 17.40 40.59 13.33
C ALA A 11 18.25 39.34 13.06
N LYS A 12 19.50 39.32 13.56
CA LYS A 12 20.38 38.15 13.48
C LYS A 12 19.81 36.97 14.29
N LEU A 13 19.30 37.23 15.49
CA LEU A 13 18.66 36.21 16.31
C LEU A 13 17.41 35.66 15.63
N THR A 14 16.49 36.55 15.20
CA THR A 14 15.24 36.13 14.56
C THR A 14 15.52 35.33 13.30
N PHE A 15 16.47 35.75 12.47
CA PHE A 15 16.85 35.00 11.28
C PHE A 15 17.36 33.60 11.60
N LEU A 16 18.24 33.46 12.59
CA LEU A 16 18.75 32.15 13.02
C LEU A 16 17.61 31.28 13.57
N TYR A 17 16.73 31.84 14.39
CA TYR A 17 15.58 31.11 14.93
C TYR A 17 14.62 30.65 13.83
N THR A 18 14.26 31.53 12.89
CA THR A 18 13.40 31.17 11.76
C THR A 18 14.06 30.07 10.92
N LEU A 19 15.36 30.18 10.64
CA LEU A 19 16.10 29.17 9.89
C LEU A 19 16.13 27.82 10.61
N SER A 20 16.36 27.82 11.92
CA SER A 20 16.35 26.59 12.74
C SER A 20 14.97 25.94 12.76
N VAL A 21 13.91 26.73 12.94
CA VAL A 21 12.53 26.22 12.94
C VAL A 21 12.16 25.67 11.56
N SER A 22 12.47 26.38 10.48
CA SER A 22 12.26 25.88 9.12
C SER A 22 13.03 24.59 8.84
N ALA A 23 14.28 24.48 9.28
CA ALA A 23 15.07 23.27 9.14
C ALA A 23 14.45 22.09 9.90
N LEU A 24 13.96 22.33 11.13
CA LEU A 24 13.26 21.31 11.92
C LEU A 24 11.99 20.83 11.21
N PHE A 25 11.19 21.75 10.66
CA PHE A 25 9.99 21.38 9.91
C PHE A 25 10.31 20.57 8.66
N LEU A 26 11.36 20.93 7.93
CA LEU A 26 11.80 20.18 6.74
C LEU A 26 12.23 18.77 7.11
N ILE A 27 13.04 18.61 8.16
CA ILE A 27 13.50 17.30 8.64
C ILE A 27 12.30 16.46 9.10
N ALA A 28 11.39 17.04 9.89
CA ALA A 28 10.20 16.33 10.37
C ALA A 28 9.32 15.85 9.21
N THR A 29 9.05 16.72 8.24
CA THR A 29 8.25 16.40 7.06
C THR A 29 8.93 15.32 6.21
N PHE A 30 10.25 15.42 6.03
CA PHE A 30 11.02 14.44 5.29
C PHE A 30 10.95 13.06 5.95
N LEU A 31 11.21 12.98 7.27
CA LEU A 31 11.13 11.72 8.02
C LEU A 31 9.72 11.12 7.98
N TRP A 32 8.69 11.96 8.12
CA TRP A 32 7.29 11.53 8.01
C TRP A 32 7.03 10.90 6.64
N SER A 33 7.38 11.60 5.55
CA SER A 33 7.18 11.10 4.19
C SER A 33 7.94 9.79 3.94
N TYR A 34 9.18 9.70 4.43
CA TYR A 34 10.01 8.52 4.26
C TYR A 34 9.41 7.31 4.99
N SER A 35 8.96 7.51 6.23
CA SER A 35 8.28 6.47 7.01
C SER A 35 6.97 6.01 6.36
N LEU A 36 6.23 6.94 5.74
CA LEU A 36 4.96 6.65 5.10
C LEU A 36 5.14 5.83 3.83
N VAL A 37 6.10 6.19 2.98
CA VAL A 37 6.42 5.44 1.75
C VAL A 37 6.95 4.05 2.09
N GLY A 38 7.84 3.94 3.08
CA GLY A 38 8.36 2.64 3.54
C GLY A 38 7.26 1.75 4.12
N GLY A 39 6.39 2.32 4.94
CA GLY A 39 5.25 1.62 5.52
C GLY A 39 4.26 1.12 4.48
N LEU A 40 3.89 1.95 3.50
CA LEU A 40 2.96 1.58 2.43
C LEU A 40 3.49 0.42 1.57
N LEU A 41 4.78 0.45 1.23
CA LEU A 41 5.40 -0.61 0.43
C LEU A 41 5.41 -1.96 1.18
N GLN A 42 5.68 -1.90 2.48
CA GLN A 42 5.72 -3.07 3.35
C GLN A 42 4.33 -3.65 3.60
N ILE A 43 3.31 -2.79 3.81
CA ILE A 43 1.91 -3.20 3.95
C ILE A 43 1.44 -3.91 2.68
N GLY A 44 1.68 -3.36 1.50
CA GLY A 44 1.23 -3.97 0.24
C GLY A 44 1.87 -5.35 -0.01
N THR A 45 3.16 -5.51 0.31
CA THR A 45 3.87 -6.78 0.12
C THR A 45 3.42 -7.84 1.12
N ASN A 46 3.31 -7.48 2.40
CA ASN A 46 2.86 -8.41 3.43
C ASN A 46 1.41 -8.83 3.22
N PHE A 47 0.56 -7.89 2.79
CA PHE A 47 -0.84 -8.18 2.49
C PHE A 47 -0.98 -9.29 1.43
N GLY A 48 -0.28 -9.18 0.31
CA GLY A 48 -0.34 -10.20 -0.74
C GLY A 48 0.16 -11.57 -0.28
N ILE A 49 1.22 -11.61 0.54
CA ILE A 49 1.76 -12.86 1.08
C ILE A 49 0.78 -13.51 2.06
N GLU A 50 0.19 -12.73 2.96
CA GLU A 50 -0.80 -13.22 3.93
C GLU A 50 -2.02 -13.82 3.23
N GLU A 51 -2.51 -13.16 2.19
CA GLU A 51 -3.67 -13.63 1.43
C GLU A 51 -3.35 -14.92 0.65
N ILE A 52 -2.18 -14.99 0.01
CA ILE A 52 -1.73 -16.23 -0.66
C ILE A 52 -1.66 -17.39 0.35
N LEU A 53 -1.10 -17.14 1.54
CA LEU A 53 -1.00 -18.16 2.58
C LEU A 53 -2.38 -18.59 3.10
N LEU A 54 -3.32 -17.66 3.24
CA LEU A 54 -4.69 -17.95 3.64
C LEU A 54 -5.38 -18.85 2.62
N VAL A 55 -5.34 -18.49 1.34
CA VAL A 55 -5.91 -19.28 0.25
C VAL A 55 -5.27 -20.67 0.18
N GLN A 56 -3.95 -20.77 0.30
CA GLN A 56 -3.24 -22.05 0.34
C GLN A 56 -3.65 -22.90 1.55
N ASN A 57 -3.84 -22.29 2.72
CA ASN A 57 -4.27 -23.00 3.91
C ASN A 57 -5.70 -23.53 3.77
N ILE A 58 -6.61 -22.76 3.16
CA ILE A 58 -7.98 -23.22 2.87
C ILE A 58 -7.95 -24.42 1.91
N MET A 59 -7.17 -24.34 0.83
CA MET A 59 -7.04 -25.44 -0.14
C MET A 59 -6.43 -26.70 0.48
N LYS A 60 -5.47 -26.57 1.40
CA LYS A 60 -4.83 -27.71 2.10
C LYS A 60 -5.71 -28.30 3.20
N ALA A 61 -6.39 -27.46 3.98
CA ALA A 61 -7.19 -27.91 5.11
C ALA A 61 -8.53 -28.51 4.66
N HIS A 62 -9.10 -28.00 3.56
CA HIS A 62 -10.41 -28.39 3.07
C HIS A 62 -10.43 -28.61 1.55
N PRO A 63 -9.64 -29.57 1.03
CA PRO A 63 -9.54 -29.81 -0.41
C PRO A 63 -10.89 -30.16 -1.06
N ASP A 64 -11.78 -30.82 -0.32
CA ASP A 64 -13.08 -31.26 -0.82
C ASP A 64 -14.21 -30.23 -0.62
N ASN A 65 -13.91 -29.07 -0.04
CA ASN A 65 -14.91 -28.03 0.26
C ASN A 65 -14.63 -26.74 -0.53
N PRO A 66 -14.95 -26.71 -1.84
CA PRO A 66 -14.76 -25.52 -2.68
C PRO A 66 -15.65 -24.34 -2.25
N VAL A 67 -16.63 -24.56 -1.37
CA VAL A 67 -17.52 -23.50 -0.89
C VAL A 67 -16.77 -22.49 -0.03
N MET A 68 -15.82 -22.94 0.81
CA MET A 68 -15.00 -22.03 1.61
C MET A 68 -14.08 -21.17 0.74
N LEU A 69 -13.47 -21.78 -0.27
CA LEU A 69 -12.64 -21.06 -1.24
C LEU A 69 -13.46 -20.03 -2.02
N LYS A 70 -14.66 -20.44 -2.48
CA LYS A 70 -15.59 -19.55 -3.17
C LYS A 70 -16.05 -18.40 -2.30
N GLN A 71 -16.31 -18.65 -1.03
CA GLN A 71 -16.69 -17.62 -0.09
C GLN A 71 -15.57 -16.59 0.05
N GLU A 72 -14.32 -17.01 0.27
CA GLU A 72 -13.21 -16.07 0.41
C GLU A 72 -13.02 -15.22 -0.85
N VAL A 73 -12.92 -15.85 -2.03
CA VAL A 73 -12.70 -15.14 -3.31
C VAL A 73 -13.84 -14.17 -3.66
N THR A 74 -15.06 -14.48 -3.24
CA THR A 74 -16.24 -13.61 -3.45
C THR A 74 -16.30 -12.49 -2.40
N TRP A 75 -15.95 -12.79 -1.15
CA TRP A 75 -16.06 -11.85 -0.03
C TRP A 75 -14.97 -10.78 -0.03
N VAL A 76 -13.87 -10.94 -0.78
CA VAL A 76 -12.85 -9.88 -0.95
C VAL A 76 -13.48 -8.53 -1.30
N LEU A 77 -14.48 -8.51 -2.19
CA LEU A 77 -15.15 -7.28 -2.60
C LEU A 77 -16.04 -6.68 -1.50
N THR A 78 -16.61 -7.51 -0.62
CA THR A 78 -17.55 -7.08 0.43
C THR A 78 -16.83 -6.71 1.73
N ARG A 79 -15.70 -7.37 2.01
CA ARG A 79 -14.92 -7.17 3.24
C ARG A 79 -14.31 -5.77 3.29
N TRP A 80 -14.05 -5.18 2.12
CA TRP A 80 -13.27 -3.95 1.94
C TRP A 80 -14.08 -2.83 1.28
N ASP A 81 -15.21 -2.49 1.89
CA ASP A 81 -16.01 -1.29 1.58
C ASP A 81 -15.23 0.03 1.82
N SER A 82 -14.01 -0.06 2.36
CA SER A 82 -13.04 1.03 2.43
C SER A 82 -12.18 1.05 1.16
N GLN A 83 -12.40 2.07 0.33
CA GLN A 83 -11.87 2.33 -1.01
C GLN A 83 -10.35 2.22 -1.24
N ASP A 84 -9.54 1.89 -0.23
CA ASP A 84 -8.08 2.03 -0.30
C ASP A 84 -7.33 0.75 -0.71
N SER A 85 -8.01 -0.40 -0.88
CA SER A 85 -7.29 -1.64 -1.22
C SER A 85 -8.08 -2.70 -1.98
N ALA A 86 -9.15 -2.39 -2.74
CA ALA A 86 -9.82 -3.44 -3.52
C ALA A 86 -8.82 -4.19 -4.45
N TYR A 87 -8.70 -5.51 -4.28
CA TYR A 87 -7.82 -6.36 -5.10
C TYR A 87 -8.64 -7.51 -5.70
N TYR A 88 -8.11 -8.06 -6.78
CA TYR A 88 -8.72 -9.18 -7.49
C TYR A 88 -7.89 -10.43 -7.28
N ILE A 89 -8.57 -11.55 -7.02
CA ILE A 89 -7.94 -12.87 -6.94
C ILE A 89 -8.34 -13.67 -8.17
N ARG A 90 -7.35 -14.32 -8.79
CA ARG A 90 -7.57 -15.42 -9.74
C ARG A 90 -6.82 -16.66 -9.27
N ILE A 91 -7.50 -17.79 -9.33
CA ILE A 91 -6.95 -19.11 -9.01
C ILE A 91 -6.97 -19.93 -10.30
N LEU A 92 -5.79 -20.42 -10.66
CA LEU A 92 -5.57 -21.30 -11.80
C LEU A 92 -5.20 -22.69 -11.31
N ASP A 93 -5.54 -23.72 -12.09
CA ASP A 93 -5.04 -25.07 -11.88
C ASP A 93 -3.60 -25.21 -12.41
N HIS A 94 -3.04 -26.42 -12.28
CA HIS A 94 -1.69 -26.73 -12.76
C HIS A 94 -1.54 -26.56 -14.28
N ASP A 95 -2.62 -26.73 -15.05
CA ASP A 95 -2.68 -26.59 -16.51
C ASP A 95 -3.05 -25.16 -16.95
N GLN A 96 -3.05 -24.21 -16.01
CA GLN A 96 -3.45 -22.81 -16.19
C GLN A 96 -4.93 -22.59 -16.54
N HIS A 97 -5.79 -23.57 -16.29
CA HIS A 97 -7.22 -23.37 -16.41
C HIS A 97 -7.76 -22.59 -15.22
N LEU A 98 -8.71 -21.71 -15.49
CA LEU A 98 -9.39 -20.94 -14.47
C LEU A 98 -10.19 -21.89 -13.55
N VAL A 99 -9.81 -21.93 -12.28
CA VAL A 99 -10.60 -22.58 -11.22
C VAL A 99 -11.62 -21.60 -10.65
N MET A 100 -11.16 -20.37 -10.36
CA MET A 100 -11.99 -19.35 -9.73
C MET A 100 -11.42 -17.95 -9.94
N GLU A 101 -12.27 -16.94 -9.99
CA GLU A 101 -11.87 -15.54 -9.95
C GLU A 101 -12.89 -14.69 -9.20
N THR A 102 -12.41 -13.56 -8.68
CA THR A 102 -13.27 -12.53 -8.08
C THR A 102 -14.29 -12.02 -9.11
N PRO A 103 -15.58 -11.88 -8.74
CA PRO A 103 -16.60 -11.35 -9.65
C PRO A 103 -16.20 -10.00 -10.27
N GLY A 104 -16.42 -9.82 -11.57
CA GLY A 104 -16.06 -8.58 -12.27
C GLY A 104 -14.57 -8.44 -12.65
N MET A 105 -13.70 -9.36 -12.23
CA MET A 105 -12.27 -9.32 -12.59
C MET A 105 -12.08 -9.38 -14.12
N ASN A 106 -12.76 -10.27 -14.82
CA ASN A 106 -12.56 -10.45 -16.26
C ASN A 106 -13.09 -9.27 -17.11
N SER A 107 -14.01 -8.46 -16.58
CA SER A 107 -14.47 -7.24 -17.28
C SER A 107 -13.53 -6.06 -17.10
N GLU A 108 -12.90 -5.93 -15.92
CA GLU A 108 -12.00 -4.82 -15.58
C GLU A 108 -10.54 -5.13 -15.94
N LEU A 109 -10.13 -6.40 -15.85
CA LEU A 109 -8.75 -6.89 -16.03
C LEU A 109 -8.73 -8.08 -17.00
N HIS A 110 -8.42 -7.80 -18.27
CA HIS A 110 -8.30 -8.81 -19.30
C HIS A 110 -7.23 -9.86 -18.97
N LYS A 111 -7.59 -11.14 -19.07
CA LYS A 111 -6.73 -12.32 -18.82
C LYS A 111 -5.38 -12.30 -19.54
N GLN A 112 -5.29 -11.64 -20.69
CA GLN A 112 -4.05 -11.57 -21.48
C GLN A 112 -2.98 -10.67 -20.85
N LEU A 113 -3.37 -9.69 -20.04
CA LEU A 113 -2.46 -8.73 -19.41
C LEU A 113 -2.10 -9.13 -17.97
N PHE A 114 -2.99 -9.87 -17.33
CA PHE A 114 -2.86 -10.33 -15.95
C PHE A 114 -3.27 -11.80 -15.89
N PRO A 115 -2.40 -12.74 -16.33
CA PRO A 115 -2.70 -14.17 -16.34
C PRO A 115 -3.00 -14.70 -14.93
#